data_AF-E8LGH5-F1
#
_entry.id   AF-E8LGH5-F1
#
_cell.length_a   1.000
_cell.length_b   1.000
_cell.length_c   1.000
_cell.angle_alpha   90.00
_cell.angle_beta   90.00
_cell.angle_gamma   90.00
#
_symmetry.space_group_name_H-M   'P 1'
#
loop_
_entity.id
_entity.type
_entity.pdbx_description
1 polymer ?
#
loop_
_entity_poly.entity_id
_entity_poly.type
_entity_poly.pdbx_seq_one_letter_code
_entity_poly.pdbx_strand_id
1 'polypeptide(L)'
;MVTELILETCIALRDGREQNACTAFSGIIAEAADNEALQAISCCLLVALRHRQRQLFAAWMQESRPRLEQLLVNPQLAHQGGSVLLRLTFAVCDRRLDEVRPMLALLVRCWLRTYAGDTAVLQEFMGEWLSLAARMARRRWREETAFLLREAGRWLLKQQDLQRWAWSLQQLQLHFVVYARWDGFDKACRIYRELTLLYRLLLRRVPKAQPARQTALLQLLLRHLRDVTANVSRSAMLDDADIFRQWYSFFWQLTADDKSAREELLRLLQLAITYWQQTMPKTSRKQAVLLKDLLQPNLIDGQYALLLQKII
;
A
#
# COMPACT_ATOMS: atom_id res chain seq x y z
N MET A 1 -30.99 24.37 0.52
CA MET A 1 -31.32 23.05 -0.04
C MET A 1 -30.35 21.95 0.41
N VAL A 2 -29.11 21.82 -0.11
CA VAL A 2 -28.22 20.69 0.27
C VAL A 2 -27.88 20.66 1.77
N THR A 3 -27.59 21.81 2.37
CA THR A 3 -27.34 21.92 3.82
C THR A 3 -28.54 21.48 4.66
N GLU A 4 -29.76 21.77 4.21
CA GLU A 4 -30.99 21.35 4.90
C GLU A 4 -31.13 19.83 4.83
N LEU A 5 -30.93 19.22 3.64
CA LEU A 5 -30.98 17.76 3.49
C LEU A 5 -29.90 17.05 4.33
N ILE A 6 -28.69 17.61 4.43
CA ILE A 6 -27.64 17.06 5.31
C ILE A 6 -28.11 17.11 6.77
N LEU A 7 -28.64 18.25 7.22
CA LEU A 7 -29.11 18.43 8.59
C LEU A 7 -30.28 17.49 8.90
N GLU A 8 -31.26 17.38 8.00
CA GLU A 8 -32.38 16.46 8.10
C GLU A 8 -31.91 15.01 8.20
N THR A 9 -30.98 14.59 7.32
CA THR A 9 -30.38 13.25 7.37
C THR A 9 -29.72 13.00 8.73
N CYS A 10 -28.90 13.94 9.21
CA CYS A 10 -28.17 13.80 10.46
C CYS A 10 -29.08 13.79 11.70
N ILE A 11 -30.10 14.65 11.72
CA ILE A 11 -31.09 14.73 12.82
C ILE A 11 -31.96 13.46 12.81
N ALA A 12 -32.41 13.01 11.65
CA ALA A 12 -33.21 11.79 11.53
C ALA A 12 -32.42 10.56 12.02
N LEU A 13 -31.13 10.45 11.70
CA LEU A 13 -30.25 9.40 12.23
C LEU A 13 -30.12 9.48 13.76
N ARG A 14 -29.94 10.68 14.30
CA ARG A 14 -29.84 10.89 15.76
C ARG A 14 -31.12 10.47 16.47
N ASP A 15 -32.26 10.78 15.88
CA ASP A 15 -33.59 10.55 16.46
C ASP A 15 -34.14 9.14 16.14
N GLY A 16 -33.37 8.27 15.47
CA GLY A 16 -33.79 6.92 15.11
C GLY A 16 -34.85 6.83 13.99
N ARG A 17 -35.06 7.92 13.24
CA ARG A 17 -36.03 8.01 12.13
C ARG A 17 -35.38 7.58 10.81
N GLU A 18 -35.09 6.29 10.68
CA GLU A 18 -34.32 5.73 9.56
C GLU A 18 -34.93 6.05 8.19
N GLN A 19 -36.25 5.89 8.03
CA GLN A 19 -36.92 6.18 6.75
C GLN A 19 -36.71 7.62 6.30
N ASN A 20 -36.82 8.59 7.22
CA ASN A 20 -36.60 10.00 6.92
C ASN A 20 -35.13 10.26 6.55
N ALA A 21 -34.20 9.60 7.24
CA ALA A 21 -32.78 9.69 6.92
C ALA A 21 -32.48 9.15 5.51
N CYS A 22 -33.08 8.01 5.14
CA CYS A 22 -32.95 7.44 3.80
C CYS A 22 -33.51 8.38 2.73
N THR A 23 -34.73 8.91 2.92
CA THR A 23 -35.35 9.84 1.96
C THR A 23 -34.50 11.09 1.77
N ALA A 24 -34.03 11.71 2.85
CA ALA A 24 -33.16 12.89 2.77
C ALA A 24 -31.81 12.57 2.09
N PHE A 25 -31.21 11.40 2.39
CA PHE A 25 -29.96 10.97 1.76
C PHE A 25 -30.11 10.70 0.26
N SER A 26 -31.18 10.02 -0.18
CA SER A 26 -31.50 9.85 -1.60
C SER A 26 -31.69 11.19 -2.30
N GLY A 27 -32.32 12.17 -1.62
CA GLY A 27 -32.43 13.56 -2.09
C GLY A 27 -31.05 14.21 -2.31
N ILE A 28 -30.10 14.03 -1.39
CA ILE A 28 -28.72 14.51 -1.58
C ILE A 28 -28.07 13.89 -2.82
N ILE A 29 -28.24 12.58 -3.03
CA ILE A 29 -27.66 11.90 -4.19
C ILE A 29 -28.21 12.48 -5.50
N ALA A 30 -29.52 12.72 -5.56
CA ALA A 30 -30.24 13.13 -6.75
C ALA A 30 -30.09 14.62 -7.07
N GLU A 31 -30.14 15.50 -6.05
CA GLU A 31 -30.36 16.93 -6.24
C GLU A 31 -29.14 17.79 -5.91
N ALA A 32 -28.15 17.27 -5.16
CA ALA A 32 -27.00 18.07 -4.78
C ALA A 32 -26.11 18.37 -6.01
N ALA A 33 -25.74 19.64 -6.15
CA ALA A 33 -24.77 20.09 -7.16
C ALA A 33 -23.41 19.40 -6.96
N ASP A 34 -22.69 19.15 -8.04
CA ASP A 34 -21.46 18.34 -8.02
C ASP A 34 -20.41 18.84 -7.02
N ASN A 35 -20.26 20.16 -6.89
CA ASN A 35 -19.33 20.82 -5.97
C ASN A 35 -19.66 20.58 -4.48
N GLU A 36 -20.90 20.27 -4.15
CA GLU A 36 -21.36 20.04 -2.77
C GLU A 36 -21.62 18.56 -2.48
N ALA A 37 -22.08 17.81 -3.48
CA ALA A 37 -22.55 16.43 -3.36
C ALA A 37 -21.50 15.50 -2.74
N LEU A 38 -20.23 15.61 -3.16
CA LEU A 38 -19.16 14.74 -2.69
C LEU A 38 -18.93 14.88 -1.17
N GLN A 39 -18.95 16.12 -0.67
CA GLN A 39 -18.81 16.38 0.76
C GLN A 39 -20.09 16.01 1.53
N ALA A 40 -21.26 16.31 0.96
CA ALA A 40 -22.56 16.00 1.56
C ALA A 40 -22.74 14.49 1.79
N ILE A 41 -22.48 13.68 0.75
CA ILE A 41 -22.53 12.22 0.81
C ILE A 41 -21.54 11.70 1.86
N SER A 42 -20.29 12.16 1.80
CA SER A 42 -19.25 11.78 2.77
C SER A 42 -19.64 12.11 4.22
N CYS A 43 -20.21 13.29 4.47
CA CYS A 43 -20.70 13.69 5.78
C CYS A 43 -21.77 12.72 6.30
N CYS A 44 -22.81 12.43 5.51
CA CYS A 44 -23.91 11.56 5.91
C CYS A 44 -23.42 10.14 6.20
N LEU A 45 -22.55 9.59 5.35
CA LEU A 45 -21.91 8.29 5.54
C LEU A 45 -21.12 8.22 6.86
N LEU A 46 -20.30 9.23 7.16
CA LEU A 46 -19.52 9.28 8.40
C LEU A 46 -20.42 9.43 9.64
N VAL A 47 -21.54 10.17 9.53
CA VAL A 47 -22.52 10.31 10.61
C VAL A 47 -23.21 8.97 10.88
N ALA A 48 -23.62 8.22 9.85
CA ALA A 48 -24.16 6.87 10.03
C ALA A 48 -23.20 5.97 10.83
N LEU A 49 -21.90 6.01 10.53
CA LEU A 49 -20.88 5.26 11.30
C LEU A 49 -20.64 5.78 12.72
N ARG A 50 -20.81 7.09 12.97
CA ARG A 50 -20.74 7.66 14.33
C ARG A 50 -21.91 7.16 15.18
N HIS A 51 -23.10 7.07 14.59
CA HIS A 51 -24.31 6.52 15.22
C HIS A 51 -24.36 4.98 15.20
N ARG A 52 -23.27 4.30 14.82
CA ARG A 52 -23.14 2.83 14.80
C ARG A 52 -24.10 2.12 13.83
N GLN A 53 -24.66 2.84 12.85
CA GLN A 53 -25.55 2.31 11.82
C GLN A 53 -24.75 1.67 10.67
N ARG A 54 -24.14 0.50 10.92
CA ARG A 54 -23.24 -0.16 9.96
C ARG A 54 -23.96 -0.65 8.70
N GLN A 55 -25.14 -1.26 8.88
CA GLN A 55 -25.94 -1.76 7.76
C GLN A 55 -26.39 -0.62 6.85
N LEU A 56 -26.88 0.46 7.47
CA LEU A 56 -27.27 1.67 6.75
C LEU A 56 -26.10 2.31 6.01
N PHE A 57 -24.92 2.40 6.64
CA PHE A 57 -23.71 2.86 5.95
C PHE A 57 -23.38 2.02 4.72
N ALA A 58 -23.44 0.68 4.84
CA ALA A 58 -23.18 -0.21 3.70
C ALA A 58 -24.21 -0.03 2.58
N ALA A 59 -25.49 0.11 2.93
CA ALA A 59 -26.58 0.38 1.97
C ALA A 59 -26.37 1.73 1.27
N TRP A 60 -26.07 2.79 2.02
CA TRP A 60 -25.81 4.12 1.48
C TRP A 60 -24.55 4.21 0.63
N MET A 61 -23.50 3.47 0.99
CA MET A 61 -22.31 3.32 0.14
C MET A 61 -22.71 2.71 -1.21
N GLN A 62 -23.55 1.68 -1.21
CA GLN A 62 -24.02 1.03 -2.43
C GLN A 62 -24.93 1.95 -3.27
N GLU A 63 -25.86 2.65 -2.63
CA GLU A 63 -26.80 3.56 -3.28
C GLU A 63 -26.09 4.78 -3.89
N SER A 64 -25.15 5.38 -3.16
CA SER A 64 -24.40 6.56 -3.61
C SER A 64 -23.28 6.24 -4.60
N ARG A 65 -22.95 4.96 -4.81
CA ARG A 65 -21.80 4.55 -5.63
C ARG A 65 -21.80 5.16 -7.04
N PRO A 66 -22.89 5.13 -7.85
CA PRO A 66 -22.86 5.68 -9.20
C PRO A 66 -22.56 7.18 -9.19
N ARG A 67 -23.14 7.92 -8.24
CA ARG A 67 -22.90 9.35 -8.05
C ARG A 67 -21.46 9.63 -7.62
N LEU A 68 -20.92 8.84 -6.70
CA LEU A 68 -19.52 8.97 -6.28
C LEU A 68 -18.55 8.68 -7.42
N GLU A 69 -18.79 7.65 -8.25
CA GLU A 69 -17.97 7.36 -9.43
C GLU A 69 -17.96 8.54 -10.42
N GLN A 70 -19.12 9.18 -10.66
CA GLN A 70 -19.21 10.38 -11.49
C GLN A 70 -18.43 11.57 -10.90
N LEU A 71 -18.57 11.83 -9.58
CA LEU A 71 -17.93 12.96 -8.92
C LEU A 71 -16.41 12.80 -8.84
N LEU A 72 -15.93 11.57 -8.63
CA LEU A 72 -14.49 11.26 -8.50
C LEU A 72 -13.72 11.38 -9.82
N VAL A 73 -14.39 11.52 -10.97
CA VAL A 73 -13.74 11.79 -12.25
C VAL A 73 -13.71 13.27 -12.62
N ASN A 74 -14.38 14.14 -11.85
CA ASN A 74 -14.43 15.58 -12.12
C ASN A 74 -13.09 16.25 -11.74
N PRO A 75 -12.35 16.86 -12.69
CA PRO A 75 -11.06 17.49 -12.40
C PRO A 75 -11.10 18.58 -11.32
N GLN A 76 -12.20 19.33 -11.24
CA GLN A 76 -12.37 20.40 -10.24
C GLN A 76 -12.45 19.83 -8.80
N LEU A 77 -12.81 18.56 -8.66
CA LEU A 77 -12.96 17.86 -7.39
C LEU A 77 -11.77 16.97 -7.06
N ALA A 78 -10.65 17.04 -7.78
CA ALA A 78 -9.53 16.10 -7.63
C ALA A 78 -9.03 15.98 -6.16
N HIS A 79 -8.63 17.11 -5.56
CA HIS A 79 -8.16 17.15 -4.16
C HIS A 79 -9.25 16.75 -3.16
N GLN A 80 -10.48 17.22 -3.36
CA GLN A 80 -11.61 16.88 -2.51
C GLN A 80 -11.94 15.38 -2.56
N GLY A 81 -11.89 14.79 -3.76
CA GLY A 81 -12.04 13.36 -4.02
C GLY A 81 -11.01 12.54 -3.25
N GLY A 82 -9.73 12.88 -3.37
CA GLY A 82 -8.67 12.24 -2.60
C GLY A 82 -8.90 12.33 -1.09
N SER A 83 -9.27 13.51 -0.58
CA SER A 83 -9.55 13.73 0.84
C SER A 83 -10.73 12.90 1.34
N VAL A 84 -11.84 12.86 0.59
CA VAL A 84 -13.03 12.06 0.94
C VAL A 84 -12.71 10.57 0.94
N LEU A 85 -11.99 10.08 -0.07
CA LEU A 85 -11.56 8.68 -0.13
C LEU A 85 -10.70 8.31 1.07
N LEU A 86 -9.74 9.15 1.47
CA LEU A 86 -8.91 8.90 2.66
C LEU A 86 -9.75 8.85 3.96
N ARG A 87 -10.71 9.76 4.14
CA ARG A 87 -11.59 9.79 5.32
C ARG A 87 -12.48 8.56 5.39
N LEU A 88 -13.13 8.19 4.28
CA LEU A 88 -13.96 6.99 4.20
C LEU A 88 -13.12 5.73 4.42
N THR A 89 -11.91 5.67 3.83
CA THR A 89 -10.98 4.56 4.02
C THR A 89 -10.59 4.40 5.48
N PHE A 90 -10.23 5.50 6.16
CA PHE A 90 -9.95 5.47 7.59
C PHE A 90 -11.15 4.95 8.38
N ALA A 91 -12.36 5.48 8.13
CA ALA A 91 -13.56 5.07 8.87
C ALA A 91 -13.90 3.59 8.66
N VAL A 92 -13.80 3.09 7.42
CA VAL A 92 -14.02 1.68 7.06
C VAL A 92 -13.00 0.77 7.75
N CYS A 93 -11.72 1.15 7.76
CA CYS A 93 -10.68 0.39 8.44
C CYS A 93 -10.83 0.42 9.97
N ASP A 94 -11.14 1.60 10.54
CA ASP A 94 -11.33 1.78 11.98
C ASP A 94 -12.52 1.00 12.54
N ARG A 95 -13.60 0.91 11.75
CA ARG A 95 -14.79 0.11 12.09
C ARG A 95 -14.71 -1.35 11.62
N ARG A 96 -13.64 -1.73 10.91
CA ARG A 96 -13.41 -3.08 10.34
C ARG A 96 -14.58 -3.59 9.50
N LEU A 97 -15.02 -2.76 8.55
CA LEU A 97 -16.15 -3.07 7.66
C LEU A 97 -15.65 -3.78 6.41
N ASP A 98 -15.36 -5.06 6.54
CA ASP A 98 -14.78 -5.89 5.47
C ASP A 98 -15.66 -5.93 4.23
N GLU A 99 -16.98 -5.93 4.42
CA GLU A 99 -18.02 -5.96 3.39
C GLU A 99 -18.00 -4.71 2.49
N VAL A 100 -17.51 -3.57 2.98
CA VAL A 100 -17.47 -2.30 2.21
C VAL A 100 -16.13 -2.09 1.51
N ARG A 101 -15.06 -2.75 1.96
CA ARG A 101 -13.71 -2.59 1.37
C ARG A 101 -13.65 -2.81 -0.14
N PRO A 102 -14.35 -3.80 -0.74
CA PRO A 102 -14.32 -4.01 -2.19
C PRO A 102 -14.82 -2.79 -2.97
N MET A 103 -15.89 -2.14 -2.50
CA MET A 103 -16.43 -0.96 -3.14
C MET A 103 -15.48 0.23 -3.01
N LEU A 104 -14.96 0.45 -1.81
CA LEU A 104 -13.97 1.50 -1.59
C LEU A 104 -12.72 1.31 -2.46
N ALA A 105 -12.27 0.06 -2.63
CA ALA A 105 -11.17 -0.27 -3.55
C ALA A 105 -11.48 0.16 -4.99
N LEU A 106 -12.73 -0.03 -5.45
CA LEU A 106 -13.15 0.38 -6.80
C LEU A 106 -13.12 1.91 -6.94
N LEU A 107 -13.65 2.65 -5.96
CA LEU A 107 -13.64 4.11 -5.96
C LEU A 107 -12.21 4.67 -5.95
N VAL A 108 -11.34 4.13 -5.09
CA VAL A 108 -9.92 4.52 -5.04
C VAL A 108 -9.20 4.23 -6.35
N ARG A 109 -9.42 3.04 -6.94
CA ARG A 109 -8.83 2.68 -8.25
C ARG A 109 -9.35 3.53 -9.39
N CYS A 110 -10.63 3.95 -9.34
CA CYS A 110 -11.21 4.86 -10.32
C CYS A 110 -10.47 6.20 -10.26
N TRP A 111 -10.43 6.82 -9.07
CA TRP A 111 -9.75 8.09 -8.84
C TRP A 111 -8.27 8.05 -9.23
N LEU A 112 -7.52 7.04 -8.76
CA LEU A 112 -6.10 6.88 -9.09
C LEU A 112 -5.83 6.71 -10.60
N ARG A 113 -6.79 6.16 -11.35
CA ARG A 113 -6.68 6.02 -12.80
C ARG A 113 -6.93 7.35 -13.50
N THR A 114 -7.95 8.08 -13.08
CA THR A 114 -8.30 9.39 -13.64
C THR A 114 -7.15 10.38 -13.51
N TYR A 115 -6.53 10.43 -12.33
CA TYR A 115 -5.47 11.42 -12.04
C TYR A 115 -4.06 10.86 -12.23
N ALA A 116 -3.87 9.76 -12.97
CA ALA A 116 -2.56 9.13 -13.14
C ALA A 116 -1.49 10.05 -13.75
N GLY A 117 -1.89 11.10 -14.46
CA GLY A 117 -1.00 12.11 -15.04
C GLY A 117 -0.57 13.21 -14.07
N ASP A 118 -1.30 13.43 -12.98
CA ASP A 118 -1.03 14.51 -12.02
C ASP A 118 -0.10 14.01 -10.90
N THR A 119 1.20 14.20 -11.08
CA THR A 119 2.19 13.71 -10.13
C THR A 119 2.04 14.33 -8.74
N ALA A 120 1.67 15.60 -8.64
CA ALA A 120 1.57 16.30 -7.34
C ALA A 120 0.39 15.74 -6.53
N VAL A 121 -0.80 15.68 -7.14
CA VAL A 121 -2.02 15.14 -6.52
C VAL A 121 -1.83 13.68 -6.11
N LEU A 122 -1.20 12.86 -6.95
CA LEU A 122 -0.94 11.46 -6.62
C LEU A 122 0.06 11.28 -5.49
N GLN A 123 1.15 12.07 -5.46
CA GLN A 123 2.14 11.97 -4.38
C GLN A 123 1.54 12.37 -3.04
N GLU A 124 0.74 13.44 -2.99
CA GLU A 124 0.01 13.85 -1.79
C GLU A 124 -0.90 12.72 -1.30
N PHE A 125 -1.78 12.21 -2.17
CA PHE A 125 -2.71 11.14 -1.82
C PHE A 125 -1.99 9.86 -1.38
N MET A 126 -0.96 9.43 -2.13
CA MET A 126 -0.23 8.20 -1.81
C MET A 126 0.58 8.32 -0.53
N GLY A 127 1.10 9.50 -0.20
CA GLY A 127 1.79 9.75 1.07
C GLY A 127 0.85 9.54 2.26
N GLU A 128 -0.35 10.10 2.19
CA GLU A 128 -1.40 9.91 3.20
C GLU A 128 -1.92 8.47 3.24
N TRP A 129 -2.07 7.82 2.10
CA TRP A 129 -2.49 6.42 2.00
C TRP A 129 -1.50 5.47 2.69
N LEU A 130 -0.19 5.66 2.45
CA LEU A 130 0.86 4.86 3.08
C LEU A 130 1.00 5.19 4.57
N SER A 131 0.81 6.45 4.96
CA SER A 131 0.76 6.86 6.36
C SER A 131 -0.45 6.23 7.09
N LEU A 132 -1.59 6.10 6.41
CA LEU A 132 -2.74 5.36 6.90
C LEU A 132 -2.41 3.87 7.09
N ALA A 133 -1.75 3.24 6.11
CA ALA A 133 -1.31 1.85 6.22
C ALA A 133 -0.38 1.62 7.44
N ALA A 134 0.54 2.55 7.68
CA ALA A 134 1.43 2.54 8.84
C ALA A 134 0.68 2.67 10.17
N ARG A 135 -0.34 3.54 10.24
CA ARG A 135 -1.23 3.65 11.41
C ARG A 135 -1.99 2.35 11.69
N MET A 136 -2.51 1.69 10.66
CA MET A 136 -3.16 0.38 10.80
C MET A 136 -2.15 -0.69 11.28
N ALA A 137 -0.93 -0.67 10.73
CA ALA A 137 0.12 -1.62 11.07
C ALA A 137 0.50 -1.51 12.56
N ARG A 138 0.67 -0.27 13.04
CA ARG A 138 0.94 0.08 14.45
C ARG A 138 -0.10 -0.48 15.41
N ARG A 139 -1.38 -0.46 15.01
CA ARG A 139 -2.49 -1.05 15.78
C ARG A 139 -2.60 -2.58 15.64
N ARG A 140 -1.70 -3.20 14.86
CA ARG A 140 -1.68 -4.64 14.52
C ARG A 140 -2.94 -5.10 13.77
N TRP A 141 -3.55 -4.18 13.02
CA TRP A 141 -4.74 -4.42 12.20
C TRP A 141 -4.31 -4.99 10.85
N ARG A 142 -4.07 -6.31 10.84
CA ARG A 142 -3.39 -7.02 9.74
C ARG A 142 -4.16 -6.94 8.42
N GLU A 143 -5.46 -7.17 8.44
CA GLU A 143 -6.27 -7.21 7.22
C GLU A 143 -6.42 -5.81 6.61
N GLU A 144 -6.51 -4.78 7.45
CA GLU A 144 -6.59 -3.37 7.07
C GLU A 144 -5.26 -2.90 6.47
N THR A 145 -4.14 -3.22 7.12
CA THR A 145 -2.81 -2.96 6.56
C THR A 145 -2.63 -3.66 5.23
N ALA A 146 -3.02 -4.94 5.15
CA ALA A 146 -2.90 -5.70 3.91
C ALA A 146 -3.77 -5.11 2.79
N PHE A 147 -5.01 -4.73 3.09
CA PHE A 147 -5.87 -4.03 2.14
C PHE A 147 -5.21 -2.77 1.56
N LEU A 148 -4.71 -1.88 2.42
CA LEU A 148 -4.09 -0.63 2.01
C LEU A 148 -2.82 -0.88 1.17
N LEU A 149 -1.95 -1.79 1.60
CA LEU A 149 -0.72 -2.12 0.88
C LEU A 149 -0.99 -2.82 -0.46
N ARG A 150 -2.03 -3.66 -0.56
CA ARG A 150 -2.45 -4.29 -1.83
C ARG A 150 -2.91 -3.25 -2.83
N GLU A 151 -3.72 -2.27 -2.42
CA GLU A 151 -4.18 -1.22 -3.34
C GLU A 151 -3.03 -0.32 -3.80
N ALA A 152 -2.14 0.07 -2.88
CA ALA A 152 -0.92 0.80 -3.23
C ALA A 152 -0.04 -0.01 -4.21
N GLY A 153 0.19 -1.29 -3.92
CA GLY A 153 0.96 -2.20 -4.79
C GLY A 153 0.32 -2.37 -6.17
N ARG A 154 -1.01 -2.53 -6.25
CA ARG A 154 -1.75 -2.62 -7.52
C ARG A 154 -1.58 -1.37 -8.37
N TRP A 155 -1.62 -0.18 -7.76
CA TRP A 155 -1.38 1.07 -8.45
C TRP A 155 0.07 1.20 -8.92
N LEU A 156 1.05 0.88 -8.06
CA LEU A 156 2.47 0.89 -8.39
C LEU A 156 2.81 -0.02 -9.56
N LEU A 157 2.22 -1.22 -9.58
CA LEU A 157 2.35 -2.17 -10.69
C LEU A 157 1.75 -1.64 -12.01
N LYS A 158 1.02 -0.54 -12.04
CA LYS A 158 0.61 0.10 -13.30
C LYS A 158 1.57 1.21 -13.73
N GLN A 159 2.47 1.65 -12.85
CA GLN A 159 3.41 2.72 -13.13
C GLN A 159 4.62 2.19 -13.90
N GLN A 160 5.01 2.95 -14.92
CA GLN A 160 6.25 2.73 -15.68
C GLN A 160 7.40 3.62 -15.21
N ASP A 161 7.09 4.70 -14.51
CA ASP A 161 8.06 5.68 -14.06
C ASP A 161 8.85 5.17 -12.85
N LEU A 162 10.17 5.06 -13.03
CA LEU A 162 11.10 4.62 -11.99
C LEU A 162 11.20 5.62 -10.83
N GLN A 163 11.00 6.92 -11.07
CA GLN A 163 11.00 7.92 -10.01
C GLN A 163 9.81 7.73 -9.06
N ARG A 164 8.62 7.48 -9.60
CA ARG A 164 7.43 7.11 -8.79
C ARG A 164 7.66 5.84 -7.98
N TRP A 165 8.29 4.82 -8.58
CA TRP A 165 8.68 3.61 -7.84
C TRP A 165 9.66 3.92 -6.72
N ALA A 166 10.71 4.68 -7.00
CA ALA A 166 11.73 5.03 -6.02
C ALA A 166 11.14 5.81 -4.83
N TRP A 167 10.33 6.84 -5.10
CA TRP A 167 9.66 7.62 -4.06
C TRP A 167 8.73 6.75 -3.21
N SER A 168 7.91 5.89 -3.85
CA SER A 168 6.95 5.06 -3.11
C SER A 168 7.63 3.98 -2.28
N LEU A 169 8.71 3.38 -2.81
CA LEU A 169 9.54 2.43 -2.08
C LEU A 169 10.23 3.10 -0.88
N GLN A 170 10.70 4.34 -1.02
CA GLN A 170 11.27 5.12 0.08
C GLN A 170 10.23 5.40 1.19
N GLN A 171 8.99 5.77 0.83
CA GLN A 171 7.91 5.96 1.82
C GLN A 171 7.58 4.64 2.55
N LEU A 172 7.48 3.54 1.82
CA LEU A 172 7.26 2.21 2.39
C LEU A 172 8.41 1.79 3.31
N GLN A 173 9.66 2.05 2.91
CA GLN A 173 10.84 1.80 3.72
C GLN A 173 10.80 2.59 5.03
N LEU A 174 10.46 3.88 4.99
CA LEU A 174 10.40 4.71 6.18
C LEU A 174 9.47 4.09 7.23
N HIS A 175 8.25 3.74 6.84
CA HIS A 175 7.28 3.14 7.74
C HIS A 175 7.70 1.73 8.20
N PHE A 176 8.26 0.92 7.29
CA PHE A 176 8.74 -0.43 7.61
C PHE A 176 9.89 -0.39 8.62
N VAL A 177 10.91 0.46 8.40
CA VAL A 177 12.07 0.60 9.29
C VAL A 177 11.65 1.07 10.67
N VAL A 178 10.76 2.06 10.73
CA VAL A 178 10.20 2.56 11.99
C VAL A 178 9.44 1.44 12.73
N TYR A 179 8.69 0.61 12.00
CA TYR A 179 8.03 -0.55 12.61
C TYR A 179 9.04 -1.59 13.12
N ALA A 180 10.03 -1.95 12.31
CA ALA A 180 11.05 -2.92 12.65
C ALA A 180 11.87 -2.50 13.89
N ARG A 181 12.21 -1.21 14.01
CA ARG A 181 12.87 -0.64 15.18
C ARG A 181 12.08 -0.87 16.47
N TRP A 182 10.77 -0.71 16.41
CA TRP A 182 9.91 -0.71 17.59
C TRP A 182 9.39 -2.08 17.99
N ASP A 183 9.03 -2.92 17.01
CA ASP A 183 8.38 -4.21 17.27
C ASP A 183 9.24 -5.42 16.89
N GLY A 184 10.38 -5.20 16.23
CA GLY A 184 11.27 -6.22 15.69
C GLY A 184 11.04 -6.48 14.20
N PHE A 185 12.10 -6.87 13.50
CA PHE A 185 12.09 -7.04 12.04
C PHE A 185 11.22 -8.22 11.56
N ASP A 186 11.23 -9.36 12.25
CA ASP A 186 10.30 -10.48 11.97
C ASP A 186 8.84 -10.02 12.00
N LYS A 187 8.43 -9.25 13.02
CA LYS A 187 7.05 -8.73 13.11
C LYS A 187 6.77 -7.71 12.01
N ALA A 188 7.75 -6.87 11.65
CA ALA A 188 7.63 -5.95 10.52
C ALA A 188 7.38 -6.70 9.20
N CYS A 189 8.11 -7.78 8.95
CA CYS A 189 7.90 -8.62 7.77
C CYS A 189 6.49 -9.21 7.73
N ARG A 190 5.96 -9.68 8.88
CA ARG A 190 4.61 -10.24 8.97
C ARG A 190 3.50 -9.20 8.74
N ILE A 191 3.62 -8.01 9.33
CA ILE A 191 2.59 -6.95 9.18
C ILE A 191 2.67 -6.29 7.79
N TYR A 192 3.87 -6.14 7.21
CA TYR A 192 4.12 -5.63 5.86
C TYR A 192 4.29 -6.76 4.84
N ARG A 193 3.63 -7.91 5.03
CA ARG A 193 3.74 -9.07 4.12
C ARG A 193 3.56 -8.69 2.64
N GLU A 194 2.61 -7.80 2.36
CA GLU A 194 2.31 -7.33 1.00
C GLU A 194 3.48 -6.58 0.34
N LEU A 195 4.37 -5.98 1.13
CA LEU A 195 5.58 -5.33 0.64
C LEU A 195 6.60 -6.35 0.09
N THR A 196 6.77 -7.49 0.78
CA THR A 196 7.59 -8.59 0.27
C THR A 196 7.00 -9.19 -1.01
N LEU A 197 5.66 -9.32 -1.08
CA LEU A 197 4.98 -9.76 -2.29
C LEU A 197 5.16 -8.75 -3.44
N LEU A 198 5.16 -7.45 -3.15
CA LEU A 198 5.46 -6.40 -4.12
C LEU A 198 6.90 -6.54 -4.65
N TYR A 199 7.89 -6.81 -3.81
CA TYR A 199 9.28 -7.05 -4.25
C TYR A 199 9.38 -8.26 -5.19
N ARG A 200 8.70 -9.36 -4.85
CA ARG A 200 8.62 -10.54 -5.70
C ARG A 200 8.01 -10.23 -7.08
N LEU A 201 6.92 -9.47 -7.10
CA LEU A 201 6.27 -9.06 -8.34
C LEU A 201 7.14 -8.09 -9.17
N LEU A 202 7.89 -7.21 -8.51
CA LEU A 202 8.84 -6.32 -9.16
C LEU A 202 9.99 -7.11 -9.80
N LEU A 203 10.54 -8.10 -9.07
CA LEU A 203 11.56 -9.00 -9.60
C LEU A 203 11.07 -9.72 -10.87
N ARG A 204 9.87 -10.30 -10.82
CA ARG A 204 9.24 -10.97 -11.98
C ARG A 204 9.07 -10.08 -13.22
N ARG A 205 9.05 -8.75 -13.05
CA ARG A 205 8.93 -7.79 -14.14
C ARG A 205 10.27 -7.41 -14.76
N VAL A 206 11.38 -7.56 -14.05
CA VAL A 206 12.72 -7.29 -14.55
C VAL A 206 12.97 -7.97 -15.91
N PRO A 207 12.80 -9.29 -16.09
CA PRO A 207 13.07 -9.93 -17.37
C PRO A 207 12.08 -9.55 -18.47
N LYS A 208 10.87 -9.10 -18.10
CA LYS A 208 9.79 -8.71 -19.01
C LYS A 208 9.87 -7.23 -19.44
N ALA A 209 10.70 -6.43 -18.79
CA ALA A 209 10.88 -5.03 -19.13
C ALA A 209 11.71 -4.90 -20.42
N GLN A 210 11.56 -3.76 -21.11
CA GLN A 210 12.42 -3.40 -22.24
C GLN A 210 13.91 -3.45 -21.82
N PRO A 211 14.84 -3.93 -22.68
CA PRO A 211 16.24 -4.14 -22.32
C PRO A 211 16.90 -2.97 -21.58
N ALA A 212 16.67 -1.73 -22.04
CA ALA A 212 17.19 -0.52 -21.40
C ALA A 212 16.69 -0.30 -19.96
N ARG A 213 15.50 -0.81 -19.61
CA ARG A 213 14.88 -0.65 -18.29
C ARG A 213 15.18 -1.80 -17.32
N GLN A 214 15.60 -2.96 -17.81
CA GLN A 214 15.82 -4.15 -16.96
C GLN A 214 16.86 -3.88 -15.87
N THR A 215 18.01 -3.32 -16.26
CA THR A 215 19.11 -2.94 -15.37
C THR A 215 18.65 -1.94 -14.32
N ALA A 216 17.95 -0.88 -14.74
CA ALA A 216 17.49 0.17 -13.85
C ALA A 216 16.44 -0.34 -12.83
N LEU A 217 15.53 -1.22 -13.26
CA LEU A 217 14.52 -1.81 -12.39
C LEU A 217 15.15 -2.76 -11.36
N LEU A 218 16.09 -3.61 -11.79
CA LEU A 218 16.82 -4.48 -10.87
C LEU A 218 17.64 -3.65 -9.87
N GLN A 219 18.38 -2.65 -10.35
CA GLN A 219 19.18 -1.79 -9.49
C GLN A 219 18.32 -1.05 -8.46
N LEU A 220 17.15 -0.54 -8.87
CA LEU A 220 16.21 0.11 -7.96
C LEU A 220 15.78 -0.83 -6.83
N LEU A 221 15.37 -2.07 -7.18
CA LEU A 221 14.95 -3.07 -6.21
C LEU A 221 16.08 -3.46 -5.24
N LEU A 222 17.28 -3.76 -5.76
CA LEU A 222 18.40 -4.21 -4.93
C LEU A 222 18.97 -3.09 -4.06
N ARG A 223 19.02 -1.85 -4.58
CA ARG A 223 19.37 -0.67 -3.79
C ARG A 223 18.39 -0.46 -2.65
N HIS A 224 17.09 -0.52 -2.94
CA HIS A 224 16.05 -0.42 -1.94
C HIS A 224 16.19 -1.49 -0.84
N LEU A 225 16.40 -2.76 -1.21
CA LEU A 225 16.59 -3.84 -0.23
C LEU A 225 17.85 -3.64 0.62
N ARG A 226 18.97 -3.24 0.00
CA ARG A 226 20.19 -2.89 0.72
C ARG A 226 19.95 -1.76 1.72
N ASP A 227 19.24 -0.71 1.31
CA ASP A 227 18.98 0.44 2.15
C ASP A 227 18.00 0.08 3.30
N VAL A 228 17.01 -0.79 3.06
CA VAL A 228 16.16 -1.37 4.12
C VAL A 228 17.02 -2.13 5.12
N THR A 229 17.88 -3.04 4.66
CA THR A 229 18.80 -3.80 5.52
C THR A 229 19.62 -2.87 6.39
N ALA A 230 20.34 -1.93 5.78
CA ALA A 230 21.23 -1.01 6.48
C ALA A 230 20.50 -0.08 7.46
N ASN A 231 19.28 0.38 7.11
CA ASN A 231 18.49 1.24 7.99
C ASN A 231 17.88 0.47 9.17
N VAL A 232 17.41 -0.77 8.95
CA VAL A 232 16.93 -1.62 10.06
C VAL A 232 18.09 -1.99 10.97
N SER A 233 19.19 -2.49 10.42
CA SER A 233 20.43 -2.83 11.15
C SER A 233 20.87 -1.69 12.06
N ARG A 234 21.01 -0.48 11.52
CA ARG A 234 21.38 0.71 12.32
C ARG A 234 20.34 1.09 13.37
N SER A 235 19.05 1.04 13.04
CA SER A 235 17.99 1.50 13.95
C SER A 235 17.67 0.50 15.06
N ALA A 236 17.85 -0.80 14.81
CA ALA A 236 17.62 -1.88 15.75
C ALA A 236 18.92 -2.40 16.41
N MET A 237 20.08 -1.84 16.05
CA MET A 237 21.41 -2.28 16.51
C MET A 237 21.66 -3.77 16.27
N LEU A 238 21.34 -4.23 15.06
CA LEU A 238 21.54 -5.62 14.62
C LEU A 238 22.59 -5.67 13.51
N ASP A 239 23.23 -6.83 13.33
CA ASP A 239 24.09 -7.05 12.18
C ASP A 239 23.28 -7.16 10.88
N ASP A 240 23.84 -6.68 9.76
CA ASP A 240 23.22 -6.79 8.43
C ASP A 240 22.93 -8.27 8.10
N ALA A 241 23.81 -9.18 8.50
CA ALA A 241 23.64 -10.62 8.32
C ALA A 241 22.40 -11.18 9.05
N ASP A 242 22.10 -10.69 10.25
CA ASP A 242 20.91 -11.12 11.01
C ASP A 242 19.62 -10.71 10.30
N ILE A 243 19.62 -9.56 9.63
CA ILE A 243 18.47 -9.10 8.85
C ILE A 243 18.22 -10.04 7.67
N PHE A 244 19.27 -10.43 6.93
CA PHE A 244 19.14 -11.40 5.84
C PHE A 244 18.67 -12.78 6.31
N ARG A 245 19.14 -13.23 7.48
CA ARG A 245 18.68 -14.48 8.12
C ARG A 245 17.20 -14.43 8.49
N GLN A 246 16.74 -13.31 9.03
CA GLN A 246 15.33 -13.13 9.36
C GLN A 246 14.45 -13.09 8.10
N TRP A 247 14.91 -12.44 7.02
CA TRP A 247 14.22 -12.51 5.73
C TRP A 247 14.15 -13.93 5.18
N TYR A 248 15.25 -14.68 5.23
CA TYR A 248 15.27 -16.09 4.83
C TYR A 248 14.19 -16.88 5.58
N SER A 249 14.17 -16.81 6.91
CA SER A 249 13.15 -17.50 7.73
C SER A 249 11.74 -17.07 7.36
N PHE A 250 11.50 -15.77 7.18
CA PHE A 250 10.20 -15.26 6.77
C PHE A 250 9.78 -15.75 5.38
N PHE A 251 10.70 -15.86 4.41
CA PHE A 251 10.38 -16.33 3.06
C PHE A 251 9.94 -17.80 3.06
N TRP A 252 10.55 -18.63 3.90
CA TRP A 252 10.09 -20.01 4.13
C TRP A 252 8.67 -20.06 4.69
N GLN A 253 8.37 -19.23 5.70
CA GLN A 253 7.03 -19.14 6.27
C GLN A 253 6.00 -18.62 5.25
N LEU A 254 6.38 -17.61 4.46
CA LEU A 254 5.49 -16.95 3.49
C LEU A 254 5.10 -17.86 2.33
N THR A 255 6.01 -18.76 1.92
CA THR A 255 5.81 -19.62 0.75
C THR A 255 5.23 -20.98 1.12
N ALA A 256 5.30 -21.39 2.39
CA ALA A 256 4.86 -22.70 2.85
C ALA A 256 5.33 -23.78 1.88
N ASP A 257 4.44 -24.53 1.23
CA ASP A 257 4.79 -25.61 0.30
C ASP A 257 4.97 -25.19 -1.17
N ASP A 258 4.78 -23.91 -1.52
CA ASP A 258 4.99 -23.41 -2.89
C ASP A 258 6.49 -23.28 -3.21
N LYS A 259 7.05 -24.37 -3.76
CA LYS A 259 8.46 -24.45 -4.16
C LYS A 259 8.85 -23.37 -5.16
N SER A 260 8.00 -23.05 -6.14
CA SER A 260 8.30 -22.05 -7.16
C SER A 260 8.38 -20.65 -6.56
N ALA A 261 7.41 -20.29 -5.70
CA ALA A 261 7.45 -19.02 -4.98
C ALA A 261 8.67 -18.91 -4.07
N ARG A 262 9.04 -20.02 -3.43
CA ARG A 262 10.22 -20.09 -2.55
C ARG A 262 11.50 -19.80 -3.33
N GLU A 263 11.72 -20.49 -4.45
CA GLU A 263 12.90 -20.27 -5.29
C GLU A 263 13.00 -18.82 -5.79
N GLU A 264 11.88 -18.19 -6.14
CA GLU A 264 11.89 -16.77 -6.55
C GLU A 264 12.28 -15.81 -5.42
N LEU A 265 11.78 -16.03 -4.19
CA LEU A 265 12.14 -15.21 -3.04
C LEU A 265 13.57 -15.47 -2.57
N LEU A 266 14.04 -16.71 -2.64
CA LEU A 266 15.43 -17.05 -2.35
C LEU A 266 16.38 -16.45 -3.39
N ARG A 267 16.01 -16.45 -4.69
CA ARG A 267 16.75 -15.72 -5.73
C ARG A 267 16.80 -14.22 -5.41
N LEU A 268 15.69 -13.62 -5.00
CA LEU A 268 15.67 -12.21 -4.57
C LEU A 268 16.64 -11.96 -3.42
N LEU A 269 16.65 -12.85 -2.42
CA LEU A 269 17.54 -12.76 -1.26
C LEU A 269 19.01 -12.84 -1.69
N GLN A 270 19.36 -13.81 -2.54
CA GLN A 270 20.72 -13.97 -3.02
C GLN A 270 21.17 -12.75 -3.82
N LEU A 271 20.33 -12.23 -4.74
CA LEU A 271 20.60 -11.00 -5.47
C LEU A 271 20.87 -9.82 -4.52
N ALA A 272 20.05 -9.68 -3.47
CA ALA A 272 20.21 -8.62 -2.48
C ALA A 272 21.51 -8.78 -1.67
N ILE A 273 21.86 -10.00 -1.23
CA ILE A 273 23.11 -10.29 -0.51
C ILE A 273 24.32 -9.99 -1.40
N THR A 274 24.34 -10.48 -2.65
CA THR A 274 25.47 -10.24 -3.56
C THR A 274 25.63 -8.76 -3.89
N TYR A 275 24.54 -8.04 -4.14
CA TYR A 275 24.57 -6.60 -4.38
C TYR A 275 25.05 -5.81 -3.15
N TRP A 276 24.54 -6.16 -1.96
CA TRP A 276 24.98 -5.57 -0.69
C TRP A 276 26.47 -5.79 -0.45
N GLN A 277 26.97 -7.01 -0.67
CA GLN A 277 28.38 -7.35 -0.48
C GLN A 277 29.31 -6.52 -1.37
N GLN A 278 28.91 -6.24 -2.61
CA GLN A 278 29.75 -5.47 -3.55
C GLN A 278 29.66 -3.96 -3.32
N THR A 279 28.54 -3.46 -2.77
CA THR A 279 28.28 -2.02 -2.68
C THR A 279 28.45 -1.42 -1.28
N MET A 280 28.50 -2.22 -0.21
CA MET A 280 28.69 -1.72 1.16
C MET A 280 30.18 -1.57 1.56
N PRO A 281 30.49 -0.81 2.63
CA PRO A 281 31.86 -0.67 3.14
C PRO A 281 32.50 -1.98 3.60
N LYS A 282 33.84 -2.02 3.68
CA LYS A 282 34.62 -3.22 4.06
C LYS A 282 34.18 -3.86 5.38
N THR A 283 33.68 -3.08 6.35
CA THR A 283 33.22 -3.58 7.65
C THR A 283 32.00 -4.49 7.51
N SER A 284 30.95 -4.04 6.80
CA SER A 284 29.77 -4.86 6.50
C SER A 284 30.14 -6.10 5.68
N ARG A 285 31.08 -5.99 4.72
CA ARG A 285 31.50 -7.13 3.88
C ARG A 285 32.09 -8.30 4.66
N LYS A 286 32.69 -8.07 5.84
CA LYS A 286 33.22 -9.15 6.69
C LYS A 286 32.11 -10.13 7.13
N GLN A 287 30.87 -9.65 7.25
CA GLN A 287 29.73 -10.48 7.62
C GLN A 287 29.27 -11.42 6.50
N ALA A 288 29.72 -11.23 5.25
CA ALA A 288 29.34 -12.10 4.12
C ALA A 288 29.70 -13.58 4.34
N VAL A 289 30.71 -13.86 5.17
CA VAL A 289 31.08 -15.23 5.56
C VAL A 289 29.94 -15.94 6.29
N LEU A 290 29.12 -15.20 7.04
CA LEU A 290 27.97 -15.71 7.79
C LEU A 290 26.74 -16.00 6.91
N LEU A 291 26.80 -15.69 5.61
CA LEU A 291 25.67 -15.83 4.68
C LEU A 291 25.96 -16.82 3.54
N LYS A 292 27.12 -17.48 3.55
CA LYS A 292 27.56 -18.38 2.46
C LYS A 292 26.58 -19.51 2.17
N ASP A 293 25.96 -20.06 3.21
CA ASP A 293 24.94 -21.10 3.09
C ASP A 293 23.64 -20.59 2.45
N LEU A 294 23.28 -19.31 2.64
CA LEU A 294 22.09 -18.72 1.99
C LEU A 294 22.29 -18.53 0.48
N LEU A 295 23.55 -18.55 0.02
CA LEU A 295 23.93 -18.47 -1.39
C LEU A 295 23.98 -19.85 -2.08
N GLN A 296 23.64 -20.93 -1.35
CA GLN A 296 23.63 -22.30 -1.89
C GLN A 296 22.23 -22.92 -1.78
N PRO A 297 21.72 -23.59 -2.83
CA PRO A 297 22.27 -23.61 -4.19
C PRO A 297 22.21 -22.22 -4.84
N ASN A 298 23.07 -21.96 -5.83
CA ASN A 298 23.03 -20.70 -6.56
C ASN A 298 21.77 -20.62 -7.43
N LEU A 299 20.90 -19.66 -7.12
CA LEU A 299 19.66 -19.36 -7.87
C LEU A 299 19.81 -18.13 -8.76
N ILE A 300 20.96 -17.44 -8.72
CA ILE A 300 21.27 -16.32 -9.61
C ILE A 300 21.80 -16.90 -10.93
N ASP A 301 20.88 -17.10 -11.87
CA ASP A 301 21.14 -17.70 -13.17
C ASP A 301 20.74 -16.79 -14.35
N GLY A 302 21.21 -17.17 -15.53
CA GLY A 302 20.84 -16.58 -16.82
C GLY A 302 20.85 -15.05 -16.83
N GLN A 303 19.68 -14.47 -17.15
CA GLN A 303 19.51 -13.03 -17.31
C GLN A 303 19.78 -12.25 -16.03
N TYR A 304 19.45 -12.79 -14.85
CA TYR A 304 19.69 -12.08 -13.59
C TYR A 304 21.17 -11.97 -13.27
N ALA A 305 21.97 -13.00 -13.58
CA ALA A 305 23.42 -12.94 -13.42
C ALA A 305 24.04 -11.84 -14.31
N LEU A 306 23.63 -11.77 -15.59
CA LEU A 306 24.09 -10.75 -16.54
C LEU A 306 23.68 -9.34 -16.12
N LEU A 307 22.45 -9.16 -15.62
CA LEU A 307 21.98 -7.86 -15.15
C LEU A 307 22.68 -7.44 -13.86
N LEU A 308 22.93 -8.38 -12.95
CA LEU A 308 23.67 -8.12 -11.71
C LEU A 308 25.06 -7.59 -12.03
N GLN A 309 25.82 -8.25 -12.90
CA GLN A 309 27.17 -7.82 -13.32
C GLN A 309 27.23 -6.39 -13.85
N LYS A 310 26.13 -5.84 -14.40
CA LYS A 310 26.07 -4.46 -14.91
C LYS A 310 25.89 -3.40 -13.81
N ILE A 311 25.50 -3.80 -12.60
CA ILE A 311 25.11 -2.87 -11.52
C ILE A 311 25.96 -2.97 -10.26
N ILE A 312 26.83 -3.98 -10.16
CA ILE A 312 27.89 -4.11 -9.14
C ILE A 312 29.20 -3.55 -9.63
#